data_AF-A0A929GNX6-F1
#
_entry.id   AF-A0A929GNX6-F1
#
_cell.length_a   1.000
_cell.length_b   1.000
_cell.length_c   1.000
_cell.angle_alpha   90.00
_cell.angle_beta   90.00
_cell.angle_gamma   90.00
#
_symmetry.space_group_name_H-M   'P 1'
#
loop_
_entity.id
_entity.type
_entity.pdbx_description
1 polymer ?
#
loop_
_entity_poly.entity_id
_entity_poly.type
_entity_poly.pdbx_seq_one_letter_code
_entity_poly.pdbx_strand_id
1 'polypeptide(L)'
;MSFNETYENELTLQADRRRATVKFIKIISDLWYDKSIELVIFRNQLIDRNVSQILSLHEYAGEFVQKPISIFDSVEIAEAIKTLDIPP
;
A
#
# COMPACT_ATOMS: atom_id res chain seq x y z
N MET A 1 -26.40 17.63 -5.68
CA MET A 1 -25.76 16.68 -4.73
C MET A 1 -25.32 17.48 -3.52
N SER A 2 -25.62 16.98 -2.32
CA SER A 2 -25.41 17.69 -1.05
C SER A 2 -23.92 17.71 -0.70
N PHE A 3 -23.37 18.90 -0.38
CA PHE A 3 -21.98 19.06 0.07
C PHE A 3 -21.61 18.14 1.24
N ASN A 4 -22.57 17.81 2.12
CA ASN A 4 -22.36 16.90 3.24
C ASN A 4 -22.12 15.45 2.81
N GLU A 5 -22.80 14.96 1.78
CA GLU A 5 -22.56 13.59 1.29
C GLU A 5 -21.16 13.44 0.69
N THR A 6 -20.65 14.48 0.03
CA THR A 6 -19.31 14.45 -0.59
C THR A 6 -18.21 14.44 0.46
N TYR A 7 -18.35 15.26 1.51
CA TYR A 7 -17.38 15.35 2.61
C TYR A 7 -17.31 14.04 3.43
N GLU A 8 -18.45 13.44 3.77
CA GLU A 8 -18.49 12.15 4.48
C GLU A 8 -17.89 11.02 3.63
N ASN A 9 -18.11 11.02 2.31
CA ASN A 9 -17.51 10.07 1.38
C ASN A 9 -15.98 10.23 1.28
N GLU A 10 -15.46 11.45 1.31
CA GLU A 10 -14.02 11.71 1.31
C GLU A 10 -13.36 11.26 2.63
N LEU A 11 -14.00 11.51 3.77
CA LEU A 11 -13.51 11.08 5.09
C LEU A 11 -13.45 9.55 5.21
N THR A 12 -14.50 8.87 4.78
CA THR A 12 -14.57 7.40 4.79
C THR A 12 -13.50 6.80 3.87
N LEU A 13 -13.34 7.34 2.66
CA LEU A 13 -12.28 6.93 1.73
C LEU A 13 -10.88 7.12 2.33
N GLN A 14 -10.65 8.22 3.04
CA GLN A 14 -9.36 8.50 3.68
C GLN A 14 -9.07 7.52 4.83
N ALA A 15 -10.09 7.19 5.63
CA ALA A 15 -10.00 6.20 6.69
C ALA A 15 -9.70 4.80 6.13
N ASP A 16 -10.36 4.41 5.04
CA ASP A 16 -10.17 3.11 4.41
C ASP A 16 -8.80 3.00 3.73
N ARG A 17 -8.31 4.06 3.05
CA ARG A 17 -6.92 4.10 2.54
C ARG A 17 -5.90 3.91 3.64
N ARG A 18 -6.09 4.55 4.81
CA ARG A 18 -5.19 4.36 5.96
C ARG A 18 -5.23 2.93 6.47
N ARG A 19 -6.41 2.32 6.60
CA ARG A 19 -6.55 0.91 7.00
C ARG A 19 -5.88 -0.04 6.02
N ALA A 20 -6.09 0.17 4.72
CA ALA A 20 -5.44 -0.62 3.66
C ALA A 20 -3.91 -0.49 3.74
N THR A 21 -3.39 0.71 3.99
CA THR A 21 -1.96 0.93 4.17
C THR A 21 -1.40 0.19 5.39
N VAL A 22 -2.12 0.19 6.52
CA VAL A 22 -1.72 -0.59 7.70
C VAL A 22 -1.70 -2.09 7.38
N LYS A 23 -2.69 -2.59 6.64
CA LYS A 23 -2.72 -3.98 6.16
C LYS A 23 -1.52 -4.28 5.26
N PHE A 24 -1.18 -3.38 4.34
CA PHE A 24 -0.02 -3.49 3.46
C PHE A 24 1.29 -3.57 4.24
N ILE A 25 1.49 -2.68 5.22
CA ILE A 25 2.68 -2.69 6.09
C ILE A 25 2.80 -4.03 6.82
N LYS A 26 1.70 -4.58 7.32
CA LYS A 26 1.70 -5.90 7.96
C LYS A 26 2.19 -6.99 7.00
N ILE A 27 1.67 -7.02 5.77
CA ILE A 27 2.08 -8.02 4.76
C ILE A 27 3.56 -7.88 4.39
N ILE A 28 4.06 -6.65 4.23
CA ILE A 28 5.48 -6.38 3.99
C ILE A 28 6.33 -6.98 5.12
N SER A 29 5.97 -6.74 6.37
CA SER A 29 6.67 -7.29 7.52
C SER A 29 6.65 -8.82 7.54
N ASP A 30 5.47 -9.42 7.31
CA ASP A 30 5.33 -10.88 7.26
C ASP A 30 6.22 -11.48 6.15
N LEU A 31 6.24 -10.88 4.95
CA LEU A 31 7.08 -11.32 3.84
C LEU A 31 8.58 -11.22 4.15
N TRP A 32 9.01 -10.11 4.77
CA TRP A 32 10.41 -9.89 5.11
C TRP A 32 10.90 -10.89 6.17
N TYR A 33 10.15 -11.05 7.26
CA TYR A 33 10.60 -11.87 8.40
C TYR A 33 10.33 -13.36 8.22
N ASP A 34 9.19 -13.76 7.64
CA ASP A 34 8.82 -15.17 7.52
C ASP A 34 9.40 -15.81 6.25
N LYS A 35 9.52 -15.03 5.17
CA LYS A 35 9.90 -15.54 3.84
C LYS A 35 11.21 -14.96 3.29
N SER A 36 11.86 -14.03 4.00
CA SER A 36 13.04 -13.29 3.48
C SER A 36 12.77 -12.58 2.14
N ILE A 37 11.51 -12.21 1.86
CA ILE A 37 11.12 -11.54 0.63
C ILE A 37 11.09 -10.02 0.86
N GLU A 38 11.86 -9.31 0.05
CA GLU A 38 11.90 -7.86 0.04
C GLU A 38 10.93 -7.26 -0.98
N LEU A 39 10.08 -6.32 -0.54
CA LEU A 39 9.26 -5.50 -1.42
C LEU A 39 9.85 -4.10 -1.61
N VAL A 40 9.95 -3.68 -2.87
CA VAL A 40 10.51 -2.38 -3.28
C VAL A 40 9.55 -1.68 -4.23
N ILE A 41 9.30 -0.37 -4.01
CA ILE A 41 8.57 0.49 -4.94
C ILE A 41 9.52 1.59 -5.44
N PHE A 42 9.72 1.73 -6.75
CA PHE A 42 10.57 2.78 -7.32
C PHE A 42 11.95 2.91 -6.64
N ARG A 43 12.66 1.79 -6.47
CA ARG A 43 13.97 1.71 -5.78
C ARG A 43 13.95 2.10 -4.29
N ASN A 44 12.78 2.23 -3.69
CA ASN A 44 12.60 2.46 -2.26
C ASN A 44 12.10 1.19 -1.59
N GLN A 45 12.90 0.64 -0.67
CA GLN A 45 12.52 -0.50 0.17
C GLN A 45 11.30 -0.13 1.01
N LEU A 46 10.34 -1.03 1.19
CA LEU A 46 9.08 -0.72 1.90
C LEU A 46 9.08 -1.09 3.38
N ILE A 47 10.06 -1.86 3.84
CA ILE A 47 10.19 -2.29 5.23
C ILE A 47 10.46 -1.09 6.16
N ASP A 48 9.97 -1.18 7.41
CA ASP A 48 10.14 -0.17 8.45
C ASP A 48 9.65 1.25 8.07
N ARG A 49 8.59 1.32 7.25
CA ARG A 49 7.95 2.58 6.88
C ARG A 49 6.59 2.76 7.51
N ASN A 50 6.31 4.00 7.90
CA ASN A 50 4.98 4.37 8.40
C ASN A 50 3.98 4.61 7.26
N VAL A 51 2.69 4.71 7.63
CA VAL A 51 1.58 4.90 6.69
C VAL A 51 1.80 6.09 5.75
N SER A 52 2.24 7.23 6.28
CA SER A 52 2.45 8.45 5.49
C SER A 52 3.57 8.29 4.46
N GLN A 53 4.66 7.61 4.82
CA GLN A 53 5.77 7.34 3.92
C GLN A 53 5.37 6.39 2.78
N ILE A 54 4.60 5.35 3.09
CA ILE A 54 4.09 4.42 2.07
C ILE A 54 3.18 5.15 1.07
N LEU A 55 2.25 5.97 1.57
CA LEU A 55 1.34 6.74 0.72
C LEU A 55 2.11 7.74 -0.15
N SER A 56 3.07 8.45 0.42
CA SER A 56 3.93 9.38 -0.33
C SER A 56 4.73 8.68 -1.43
N LEU A 57 5.21 7.47 -1.18
CA LEU A 57 5.89 6.67 -2.21
C LEU A 57 4.93 6.26 -3.34
N HIS A 58 3.68 5.93 -3.03
CA HIS A 58 2.67 5.61 -4.04
C HIS A 58 2.31 6.84 -4.89
N GLU A 59 2.19 8.00 -4.26
CA GLU A 59 1.95 9.29 -4.95
C GLU A 59 3.13 9.63 -5.87
N TYR A 60 4.36 9.60 -5.35
CA TYR A 60 5.57 9.85 -6.13
C TYR A 60 5.70 8.89 -7.32
N ALA A 61 5.50 7.60 -7.05
CA ALA A 61 5.52 6.56 -8.06
C ALA A 61 4.47 6.82 -9.15
N GLY A 62 3.25 7.17 -8.74
CA GLY A 62 2.14 7.45 -9.66
C GLY A 62 2.35 8.70 -10.52
N GLU A 63 2.93 9.76 -9.95
CA GLU A 63 3.35 10.94 -10.69
C GLU A 63 4.42 10.60 -11.74
N PHE A 64 5.40 9.77 -11.37
CA PHE A 64 6.50 9.40 -12.25
C PHE A 64 6.04 8.57 -13.45
N VAL A 65 5.20 7.54 -13.24
CA VAL A 65 4.64 6.74 -14.35
C VAL A 65 3.42 7.38 -15.02
N GLN A 66 2.98 8.55 -14.52
CA GLN A 66 1.76 9.23 -14.96
C GLN A 66 0.51 8.33 -14.91
N LYS A 67 0.48 7.41 -13.94
CA LYS A 67 -0.62 6.45 -13.72
C LYS A 67 -0.89 6.33 -12.23
N PRO A 68 -2.14 6.44 -11.78
CA PRO A 68 -2.46 6.31 -10.37
C PRO A 68 -2.08 4.90 -9.89
N ILE A 69 -1.32 4.83 -8.79
CA ILE A 69 -0.99 3.58 -8.13
C ILE A 69 -1.83 3.51 -6.85
N SER A 70 -2.85 2.66 -6.87
CA SER A 70 -3.73 2.46 -5.74
C SER A 70 -3.06 1.60 -4.67
N ILE A 71 -3.19 2.00 -3.40
CA ILE A 71 -2.74 1.17 -2.27
C ILE A 71 -3.51 -0.15 -2.19
N PHE A 72 -4.76 -0.17 -2.65
CA PHE A 72 -5.59 -1.38 -2.66
C PHE A 72 -5.01 -2.43 -3.61
N ASP A 73 -4.58 -2.01 -4.81
CA ASP A 73 -3.93 -2.89 -5.77
C ASP A 73 -2.61 -3.45 -5.21
N SER A 74 -1.81 -2.60 -4.55
CA SER A 74 -0.58 -3.03 -3.89
C SER A 74 -0.82 -4.05 -2.78
N VAL A 75 -1.90 -3.90 -2.01
CA VAL A 75 -2.33 -4.88 -1.00
C VAL A 75 -2.64 -6.22 -1.66
N GLU A 76 -3.45 -6.24 -2.72
CA GLU A 76 -3.83 -7.47 -3.41
C GLU A 76 -2.60 -8.20 -3.98
N ILE A 77 -1.68 -7.46 -4.60
CA ILE A 77 -0.42 -8.02 -5.12
C ILE A 77 0.43 -8.60 -3.99
N ALA A 78 0.58 -7.88 -2.86
CA ALA A 78 1.36 -8.37 -1.73
C ALA A 78 0.71 -9.60 -1.07
N GLU A 79 -0.62 -9.69 -1.01
CA GLU A 79 -1.33 -10.89 -0.55
C GLU A 79 -1.11 -12.08 -1.49
N ALA A 80 -1.13 -11.83 -2.81
CA ALA A 80 -0.81 -12.86 -3.78
C ALA A 80 0.63 -13.37 -3.57
N ILE A 81 1.63 -12.48 -3.42
CA ILE A 81 3.02 -12.87 -3.14
C ILE A 81 3.12 -13.66 -1.83
N LYS A 82 2.41 -13.24 -0.78
CA LYS A 82 2.38 -13.95 0.51
C LYS A 82 1.81 -15.35 0.41
N THR A 83 0.84 -15.58 -0.48
CA THR A 83 0.22 -16.91 -0.66
C THR A 83 1.00 -17.81 -1.62
N LEU A 84 1.86 -17.25 -2.47
CA LEU A 84 2.75 -18.04 -3.32
C LEU A 84 3.79 -18.77 -2.46
N ASP A 85 3.97 -20.06 -2.76
CA ASP A 85 5.00 -20.92 -2.16
C ASP A 85 6.30 -20.78 -2.97
N ILE A 86 6.97 -19.67 -2.76
CA ILE A 86 8.23 -19.34 -3.43
C ILE A 86 9.36 -19.72 -2.47
N PRO A 87 10.36 -20.53 -2.90
CA PRO A 87 11.55 -20.76 -2.10
C PRO A 87 12.31 -19.43 -1.87
N PRO A 88 12.98 -19.27 -0.71
CA PRO A 88 13.69 -18.06 -0.33
C PRO A 88 14.89 -17.75 -1.25
#